data_AF-F8E4N9-F1
#
_entry.id   AF-F8E4N9-F1
#
_cell.length_a   1.000
_cell.length_b   1.000
_cell.length_c   1.000
_cell.angle_alpha   90.00
_cell.angle_beta   90.00
_cell.angle_gamma   90.00
#
_symmetry.space_group_name_H-M   'P 1'
#
loop_
_entity.id
_entity.type
_entity.pdbx_description
1 polymer ?
#
loop_
_entity_poly.entity_id
_entity_poly.type
_entity_poly.pdbx_seq_one_letter_code
_entity_poly.pdbx_strand_id
1 'polypeptide(L)'
;MCTKNNERTECFACGACCVAFSISTLGKESGEACNYLSEDGLCGIYSKRPDVCREFVPDEICVLIQGLSFEEKVEVIKKIYGM
;
A
#
# COMPACT_ATOMS: atom_id res chain seq x y z
N MET A 1 -20.92 -23.31 -5.13
CA MET A 1 -20.00 -23.23 -3.98
C MET A 1 -18.86 -22.31 -4.40
N CYS A 2 -18.85 -21.06 -3.93
CA CYS A 2 -17.69 -20.18 -4.15
C CYS A 2 -16.61 -20.62 -3.15
N THR A 3 -15.58 -21.30 -3.64
CA THR A 3 -14.36 -21.54 -2.88
C THR A 3 -13.73 -20.19 -2.59
N LYS A 4 -13.60 -19.83 -1.31
CA LYS A 4 -12.69 -18.77 -0.87
C LYS A 4 -11.30 -19.24 -1.26
N ASN A 5 -10.80 -18.77 -2.40
CA ASN A 5 -9.43 -19.00 -2.79
C ASN A 5 -8.54 -18.31 -1.75
N ASN A 6 -7.80 -19.13 -1.00
CA ASN A 6 -6.78 -18.69 -0.06
C ASN A 6 -5.50 -18.34 -0.84
N GLU A 7 -5.63 -17.40 -1.78
CA GLU A 7 -4.56 -16.94 -2.65
C GLU A 7 -4.12 -15.59 -2.11
N ARG A 8 -3.01 -15.56 -1.36
CA ARG A 8 -2.43 -14.29 -0.91
C ARG A 8 -1.83 -13.58 -2.12
N THR A 9 -2.37 -12.42 -2.47
CA THR A 9 -1.81 -11.56 -3.52
C THR A 9 -0.38 -11.15 -3.16
N GLU A 10 0.53 -11.26 -4.11
CA GLU A 10 1.90 -10.76 -3.94
C GLU A 10 1.95 -9.23 -4.01
N CYS A 11 2.87 -8.62 -3.26
CA CYS A 11 3.06 -7.18 -3.31
C CYS A 11 3.78 -6.80 -4.60
N PHE A 12 3.21 -5.90 -5.41
CA PHE A 12 3.83 -5.36 -6.63
C PHE A 12 4.92 -4.31 -6.37
N ALA A 13 5.35 -4.10 -5.11
CA ALA A 13 6.40 -3.17 -4.73
C ALA A 13 6.24 -1.73 -5.30
N CYS A 14 5.00 -1.27 -5.49
CA CYS A 14 4.72 -0.02 -6.20
C CYS A 14 4.77 1.25 -5.34
N GLY A 15 4.92 1.14 -4.02
CA GLY A 15 4.98 2.29 -3.11
C GLY A 15 3.66 3.06 -2.87
N ALA A 16 2.59 2.81 -3.63
CA ALA A 16 1.36 3.62 -3.58
C ALA A 16 0.70 3.62 -2.19
N CYS A 17 0.66 2.48 -1.49
CA CYS A 17 0.11 2.41 -0.13
C CYS A 17 0.93 3.22 0.89
N CYS A 18 2.23 3.45 0.65
CA CYS A 18 3.07 4.28 1.51
C CYS A 18 2.74 5.78 1.39
N VAL A 19 2.09 6.19 0.30
CA VAL A 19 1.58 7.56 0.10
C VAL A 19 0.12 7.65 0.54
N ALA A 20 -0.71 6.69 0.11
CA ALA A 20 -2.15 6.75 0.28
C ALA A 20 -2.63 6.74 1.74
N PHE A 21 -2.06 5.90 2.61
CA PHE A 21 -2.56 5.73 3.99
C PHE A 21 -1.99 6.76 4.95
N SER A 22 -2.79 7.31 5.86
CA SER A 22 -2.24 7.98 7.05
C SER A 22 -1.66 6.93 8.02
N ILE A 23 -0.56 7.27 8.70
CA ILE A 23 0.12 6.38 9.64
C ILE A 23 0.50 7.18 10.89
N SER A 24 -0.39 7.17 11.89
CA SER A 24 -0.22 7.98 13.11
C SER A 24 1.06 7.64 13.89
N THR A 25 1.49 6.37 13.91
CA THR A 25 2.73 5.94 14.57
C THR A 25 4.01 6.50 13.91
N LEU A 26 3.90 6.96 12.66
CA LEU A 26 4.97 7.63 11.93
C LEU A 26 4.71 9.14 11.76
N GLY A 27 3.60 9.66 12.28
CA GLY A 27 3.18 11.05 12.07
C GLY A 27 2.99 11.40 10.60
N LYS A 28 2.53 10.45 9.77
CA LYS A 28 2.38 10.61 8.32
C LYS A 28 0.91 10.84 7.95
N GLU A 29 0.60 11.91 7.23
CA GLU A 29 -0.76 12.16 6.75
C GLU A 29 -1.08 11.38 5.46
N SER A 30 -2.37 11.27 5.14
CA SER A 30 -2.87 10.66 3.89
C SER A 30 -2.42 11.51 2.69
N GLY A 31 -1.91 10.86 1.64
CA GLY A 31 -1.38 11.54 0.45
C GLY A 31 0.06 12.03 0.57
N GLU A 32 0.67 12.02 1.76
CA GLU A 32 2.08 12.34 1.95
C GLU A 32 2.97 11.09 1.78
N ALA A 33 4.09 11.25 1.06
CA ALA A 33 5.07 10.18 0.93
C ALA A 33 5.73 9.87 2.26
N CYS A 34 5.81 8.58 2.61
CA CYS A 34 6.50 8.14 3.80
C CYS A 34 7.99 8.48 3.73
N ASN A 35 8.57 8.98 4.84
CA ASN A 35 10.01 9.29 4.95
C ASN A 35 10.94 8.10 4.67
N TYR A 36 10.42 6.86 4.69
CA TYR A 36 11.17 5.65 4.42
C TYR A 36 10.86 5.03 3.05
N LEU A 37 10.08 5.71 2.20
CA LEU A 37 9.82 5.28 0.82
C LEU A 37 11.02 5.65 -0.05
N SER A 38 11.61 4.67 -0.73
CA SER A 38 12.65 4.90 -1.74
C SER A 38 12.05 5.23 -3.10
N GLU A 39 12.88 5.75 -4.01
CA GLU A 39 12.50 6.03 -5.40
C GLU A 39 12.04 4.77 -6.15
N ASP A 40 12.53 3.59 -5.76
CA ASP A 40 12.14 2.29 -6.33
C ASP A 40 10.78 1.75 -5.81
N GLY A 41 10.05 2.53 -5.00
CA GLY A 41 8.77 2.08 -4.41
C GLY A 41 8.93 1.10 -3.24
N LEU A 42 10.16 0.91 -2.74
CA LEU A 42 10.50 0.01 -1.65
C LEU A 42 10.59 0.75 -0.31
N CYS A 43 10.39 0.03 0.78
CA CYS A 43 10.54 0.59 2.12
C CYS A 43 11.97 0.40 2.62
N GLY A 44 12.68 1.50 2.89
CA GLY A 44 14.04 1.50 3.42
C GLY A 44 14.20 0.90 4.83
N ILE A 45 13.09 0.74 5.56
CA ILE A 45 13.05 0.09 6.88
C ILE A 45 12.20 -1.18 6.88
N TYR A 46 12.13 -1.92 5.77
CA TYR A 46 11.22 -3.07 5.63
C TYR A 46 11.27 -4.06 6.82
N SER A 47 12.47 -4.37 7.31
CA SER A 47 12.68 -5.26 8.47
C SER A 47 12.19 -4.69 9.80
N LYS A 48 12.02 -3.37 9.90
CA LYS A 48 11.56 -2.62 11.09
C LYS A 48 10.20 -1.94 10.88
N ARG A 49 9.44 -2.35 9.86
CA ARG A 49 8.08 -1.81 9.64
C ARG A 49 7.23 -1.93 10.91
N PRO A 50 6.52 -0.86 11.30
CA PRO A 50 5.59 -0.92 12.41
C PRO A 50 4.43 -1.87 12.09
N ASP A 51 3.74 -2.37 13.12
CA ASP A 51 2.71 -3.41 12.99
C ASP A 51 1.62 -3.03 11.99
N VAL A 52 1.16 -1.77 12.01
CA VAL A 52 0.18 -1.24 11.05
C VAL A 52 0.61 -1.42 9.58
N CYS A 53 1.90 -1.34 9.27
CA CYS A 53 2.41 -1.58 7.92
C CYS A 53 2.54 -3.08 7.59
N ARG A 54 2.59 -3.95 8.59
CA ARG A 54 2.66 -5.42 8.43
C ARG A 54 1.27 -6.04 8.34
N GLU A 55 0.30 -5.43 9.00
CA GLU A 55 -1.11 -5.81 8.97
C GLU A 55 -1.74 -5.52 7.60
N PHE A 56 -1.25 -4.49 6.89
CA PHE A 56 -1.65 -4.28 5.50
C PHE A 56 -1.07 -5.35 4.59
N VAL A 57 -1.95 -6.21 4.06
CA VAL A 57 -1.63 -7.27 3.11
C VAL A 57 -2.16 -6.88 1.73
N PRO A 58 -1.38 -7.04 0.65
CA PRO A 58 -1.89 -6.85 -0.71
C PRO A 58 -3.13 -7.70 -0.97
N ASP A 59 -4.09 -7.15 -1.69
CA ASP A 59 -5.35 -7.81 -2.03
C ASP A 59 -5.70 -7.62 -3.53
N GLU A 60 -6.92 -7.98 -3.91
CA GLU A 60 -7.42 -7.88 -5.29
C GLU A 60 -7.32 -6.46 -5.87
N ILE A 61 -7.43 -5.41 -5.04
CA ILE A 61 -7.32 -4.03 -5.50
C ILE A 61 -5.93 -3.78 -6.08
N CYS A 62 -4.88 -4.33 -5.43
CA CYS A 62 -3.51 -4.20 -5.91
C CYS A 62 -3.31 -4.81 -7.31
N VAL A 63 -4.01 -5.92 -7.62
CA VAL A 63 -3.97 -6.56 -8.94
C VAL A 63 -4.68 -5.70 -9.98
N LEU A 64 -5.86 -5.19 -9.65
CA LEU A 64 -6.69 -4.41 -10.57
C LEU A 64 -6.02 -3.09 -10.99
N ILE A 65 -5.24 -2.47 -10.10
CA ILE A 65 -4.61 -1.18 -10.36
C ILE A 65 -3.15 -1.27 -10.83
N GLN A 66 -2.58 -2.48 -10.99
CA GLN A 66 -1.13 -2.63 -11.25
C GLN A 66 -0.65 -1.90 -12.52
N GLY A 67 -1.51 -1.79 -13.53
CA GLY A 67 -1.21 -1.13 -14.81
C GLY A 67 -1.41 0.40 -14.82
N LEU A 68 -1.93 0.98 -13.73
CA LEU A 68 -2.12 2.43 -13.63
C LEU A 68 -0.82 3.17 -13.32
N SER A 69 -0.80 4.47 -13.59
CA SER A 69 0.26 5.36 -13.10
C SER A 69 0.31 5.39 -11.57
N PHE A 70 1.41 5.88 -11.00
CA PHE A 70 1.59 5.92 -9.56
C PHE A 70 0.53 6.80 -8.89
N GLU A 71 0.27 7.98 -9.44
CA GLU A 71 -0.71 8.94 -8.95
C GLU A 71 -2.13 8.36 -8.98
N GLU A 72 -2.48 7.68 -10.06
CA GLU A 72 -3.78 6.98 -10.17
C GLU A 72 -3.92 5.87 -9.13
N LYS A 73 -2.85 5.08 -8.87
CA LYS A 73 -2.86 4.05 -7.83
C LYS A 73 -3.13 4.65 -6.46
N VAL A 74 -2.46 5.75 -6.11
CA VAL A 74 -2.65 6.44 -4.82
C VAL A 74 -4.10 6.91 -4.67
N GLU A 75 -4.67 7.52 -5.71
CA GLU A 75 -6.04 8.02 -5.68
C GLU A 75 -7.09 6.91 -5.60
N VAL A 76 -6.88 5.77 -6.27
CA VAL A 76 -7.77 4.60 -6.13
C VAL A 76 -7.70 4.04 -4.71
N ILE A 77 -6.50 3.86 -4.14
CA ILE A 77 -6.35 3.35 -2.78
C ILE A 77 -7.06 4.27 -1.79
N LYS A 78 -6.86 5.59 -1.86
CA LYS A 78 -7.55 6.53 -0.96
C LYS A 78 -9.07 6.39 -1.02
N LYS A 79 -9.63 6.33 -2.24
CA LYS A 79 -11.07 6.19 -2.45
C LYS A 79 -11.64 4.87 -1.93
N ILE A 80 -10.94 3.75 -2.15
CA ILE A 80 -11.44 2.42 -1.79
C ILE A 80 -11.35 2.18 -0.28
N TYR A 81 -10.26 2.59 0.37
CA TYR A 81 -10.03 2.34 1.79
C TYR A 81 -10.49 3.50 2.69
N GLY A 82 -11.09 4.56 2.13
CA GLY A 82 -11.75 5.64 2.88
C GLY A 82 -10.79 6.63 3.55
N MET A 83 -9.70 6.99 2.86
CA MET A 83 -8.64 7.90 3.32
C MET A 83 -8.70 9.29 2.69
#